data_AF-A0A6Y5YT97-F1
#
_entry.id   AF-A0A6Y5YT97-F1
#
_cell.length_a   1.000
_cell.length_b   1.000
_cell.length_c   1.000
_cell.angle_alpha   90.00
_cell.angle_beta   90.00
_cell.angle_gamma   90.00
#
_symmetry.space_group_name_H-M   'P 1'
#
loop_
_entity.id
_entity.type
_entity.pdbx_description
1 polymer ?
#
loop_
_entity_poly.entity_id
_entity_poly.type
_entity_poly.pdbx_seq_one_letter_code
_entity_poly.pdbx_strand_id
1 'polypeptide(L)'
;MLNDEHEGKPVINLIMKVSDEDWNVPVGQIAKSSMPLSRYLEYTNDRLSIIYRELNKTVLDKLKLIPCLLMTEFVNEQNLEGRSRLVSNIRVGMLESVTVNGKNLEYAVRIDYDYEKVTVDNFRVLGDRFFFHLFETSRTHWAIKEVSLPEVMNAFGLRLPIPPSAAAAARIV
;
A
#
# COMPACT_ATOMS: atom_id res chain seq x y z
N MET A 1 21.02 -20.76 16.33
CA MET A 1 21.15 -19.50 15.56
C MET A 1 20.74 -19.83 14.14
N LEU A 2 19.49 -19.52 13.78
CA LEU A 2 18.98 -19.68 12.42
C LEU A 2 19.18 -18.33 11.74
N ASN A 3 19.93 -18.34 10.64
CA ASN A 3 20.39 -17.16 9.95
C ASN A 3 19.22 -16.26 9.50
N ASP A 4 19.29 -15.00 9.95
CA ASP A 4 18.49 -13.85 9.54
C ASP A 4 18.79 -13.46 8.09
N GLU A 5 18.46 -14.30 7.11
CA GLU A 5 18.51 -13.93 5.69
C GLU A 5 17.13 -13.44 5.22
N HIS A 6 16.65 -12.34 5.80
CA HIS A 6 16.03 -11.34 4.93
C HIS A 6 17.21 -10.66 4.22
N GLU A 7 17.37 -10.87 2.91
CA GLU A 7 17.95 -9.79 2.10
C GLU A 7 17.09 -8.56 2.42
N GLY A 8 17.65 -7.62 3.19
CA GLY A 8 16.97 -6.51 3.88
C GLY A 8 16.39 -5.46 2.97
N LYS A 9 15.61 -5.87 1.96
CA LYS A 9 14.92 -4.99 1.04
C LYS A 9 13.59 -4.56 1.67
N PRO A 10 13.28 -3.26 1.62
CA PRO A 10 12.04 -2.74 2.17
C PRO A 10 10.86 -3.31 1.41
N VAL A 11 9.76 -3.55 2.14
CA VAL A 11 8.49 -4.01 1.59
C VAL A 11 7.36 -3.08 2.00
N ILE A 12 6.27 -3.11 1.23
CA ILE A 12 4.99 -2.46 1.57
C ILE A 12 3.82 -3.44 1.41
N ASN A 13 2.75 -3.21 2.16
CA ASN A 13 1.43 -3.73 1.84
C ASN A 13 0.82 -2.80 0.78
N LEU A 14 0.51 -3.33 -0.40
CA LEU A 14 -0.33 -2.66 -1.39
C LEU A 14 -1.73 -3.24 -1.28
N ILE A 15 -2.71 -2.43 -0.89
CA ILE A 15 -4.12 -2.82 -0.91
C ILE A 15 -4.83 -1.95 -1.94
N MET A 16 -5.33 -2.59 -2.99
CA MET A 16 -6.10 -1.95 -4.05
C MET A 16 -7.58 -2.27 -3.91
N LYS A 17 -8.45 -1.27 -4.11
CA LYS A 17 -9.91 -1.43 -4.14
C LYS A 17 -10.55 -0.62 -5.27
N VAL A 18 -11.71 -1.04 -5.74
CA VAL A 18 -12.49 -0.25 -6.71
C VAL A 18 -12.94 1.12 -6.14
N SER A 19 -13.19 1.18 -4.83
CA SER A 19 -13.64 2.37 -4.10
C SER A 19 -12.90 2.49 -2.76
N ASP A 20 -12.67 3.72 -2.32
CA ASP A 20 -12.00 4.10 -1.07
C ASP A 20 -12.97 4.51 0.04
N GLU A 21 -14.28 4.29 -0.11
CA GLU A 21 -15.30 4.64 0.89
C GLU A 21 -14.95 4.15 2.31
N ASP A 22 -14.49 2.90 2.44
CA ASP A 22 -14.11 2.32 3.73
C ASP A 22 -12.89 3.00 4.38
N TRP A 23 -12.10 3.73 3.58
CA TRP A 23 -10.89 4.42 4.02
C TRP A 23 -11.13 5.91 4.26
N ASN A 24 -12.33 6.42 3.97
CA ASN A 24 -12.68 7.83 4.08
C ASN A 24 -12.94 8.22 5.55
N VAL A 25 -11.86 8.27 6.32
CA VAL A 25 -11.82 8.75 7.69
C VAL A 25 -10.77 9.87 7.80
N PRO A 26 -10.88 10.79 8.78
CA PRO A 26 -9.86 11.81 8.98
C PRO A 26 -8.48 11.21 9.24
N VAL A 27 -7.42 11.89 8.78
CA VAL A 27 -6.03 11.54 9.11
C VAL A 27 -5.85 11.41 10.63
N GLY A 28 -5.13 10.37 11.04
CA GLY A 28 -4.95 9.96 12.43
C GLY A 28 -6.01 8.99 12.94
N GLN A 29 -7.12 8.78 12.21
CA GLN A 29 -8.16 7.84 12.61
C GLN A 29 -7.99 6.45 11.98
N ILE A 30 -8.73 5.49 12.55
CA ILE A 30 -8.74 4.10 12.12
C ILE A 30 -9.87 3.88 11.11
N ALA A 31 -9.51 3.53 9.89
CA ALA A 31 -10.42 2.97 8.90
C ALA A 31 -10.54 1.46 9.08
N LYS A 32 -11.73 0.91 8.85
CA LYS A 32 -11.98 -0.54 8.90
C LYS A 32 -12.51 -1.00 7.56
N SER A 33 -11.95 -2.09 7.04
CA SER A 33 -12.39 -2.66 5.77
C SER A 33 -12.17 -4.17 5.77
N SER A 34 -12.56 -4.80 4.66
CA SER A 34 -12.35 -6.22 4.45
C SER A 34 -12.07 -6.50 2.97
N MET A 35 -11.53 -7.68 2.71
CA MET A 35 -11.34 -8.20 1.36
C MET A 35 -11.47 -9.73 1.34
N PRO A 36 -11.95 -10.35 0.25
CA PRO A 36 -11.97 -11.80 0.15
C PRO A 36 -10.56 -12.37 0.32
N LEU A 37 -10.45 -13.44 1.10
CA LEU A 37 -9.18 -14.12 1.37
C LEU A 37 -8.50 -14.63 0.08
N SER A 38 -9.28 -14.91 -0.96
CA SER A 38 -8.76 -15.31 -2.28
C SER A 38 -7.99 -14.20 -3.01
N ARG A 39 -8.10 -12.94 -2.57
CA ARG A 39 -7.36 -11.79 -3.11
C ARG A 39 -6.08 -11.48 -2.31
N TYR A 40 -5.87 -12.18 -1.18
CA TYR A 40 -4.67 -12.02 -0.36
C TYR A 40 -3.46 -12.61 -1.09
N LEU A 41 -2.37 -11.83 -1.14
CA LEU A 41 -1.14 -12.09 -1.88
C LEU A 41 -1.30 -12.20 -3.40
N GLU A 42 -2.43 -11.75 -3.96
CA GLU A 42 -2.54 -11.62 -5.41
C GLU A 42 -1.43 -10.67 -5.89
N TYR A 43 -0.71 -11.05 -6.95
CA TYR A 43 0.42 -10.29 -7.48
C TYR A 43 1.60 -10.08 -6.51
N THR A 44 1.73 -10.90 -5.46
CA THR A 44 2.94 -10.98 -4.63
C THR A 44 3.93 -11.96 -5.26
N ASN A 45 5.21 -11.61 -5.36
CA ASN A 45 6.21 -12.51 -5.93
C ASN A 45 6.31 -13.82 -5.13
N ASP A 46 6.77 -14.90 -5.77
CA ASP A 46 6.77 -16.24 -5.17
C ASP A 46 7.53 -16.31 -3.84
N ARG A 47 8.66 -15.61 -3.74
CA ARG A 47 9.51 -15.58 -2.54
C ARG A 47 8.76 -14.99 -1.35
N LEU A 48 8.15 -13.81 -1.51
CA LEU A 48 7.33 -13.16 -0.47
C LEU A 48 6.06 -13.98 -0.20
N SER A 49 5.45 -14.55 -1.23
CA SER A 49 4.27 -15.40 -1.08
C SER A 49 4.53 -16.58 -0.16
N ILE A 50 5.69 -17.23 -0.24
CA ILE A 50 6.07 -18.32 0.67
C ILE A 50 6.12 -17.84 2.13
N ILE A 51 6.64 -16.62 2.37
CA ILE A 51 6.83 -16.06 3.72
C ILE A 51 5.48 -15.69 4.37
N TYR A 52 4.55 -15.12 3.59
CA TYR A 52 3.34 -14.50 4.12
C TYR A 52 2.06 -15.33 3.89
N ARG A 53 2.13 -16.48 3.21
CA ARG A 53 0.95 -17.31 2.89
C ARG A 53 0.22 -17.85 4.11
N GLU A 54 0.95 -18.27 5.13
CA GLU A 54 0.33 -18.84 6.33
C GLU A 54 -0.12 -17.73 7.29
N LEU A 55 -1.41 -17.39 7.28
CA LEU A 55 -2.01 -16.37 8.16
C LEU A 55 -2.11 -16.80 9.64
N ASN A 56 -0.99 -17.24 10.21
CA ASN A 56 -0.82 -17.48 11.63
C ASN A 56 -0.51 -16.16 12.36
N LYS A 57 -0.49 -16.19 13.70
CA LYS A 57 -0.23 -15.01 14.54
C LYS A 57 1.05 -14.27 14.14
N THR A 58 2.13 -14.99 13.86
CA THR A 58 3.43 -14.41 13.49
C THR A 58 3.34 -13.61 12.19
N VAL A 59 2.68 -14.16 11.16
CA VAL A 59 2.51 -13.46 9.88
C VAL A 59 1.60 -12.25 10.03
N LEU A 60 0.47 -12.40 10.74
CA LEU A 60 -0.44 -11.27 11.01
C LEU A 60 0.26 -10.15 11.79
N ASP A 61 1.12 -10.49 12.75
CA ASP A 61 1.94 -9.52 13.47
C ASP A 61 2.97 -8.84 12.56
N LYS A 62 3.61 -9.58 11.65
CA LYS A 62 4.54 -9.01 10.65
C LYS A 62 3.84 -8.06 9.69
N LEU A 63 2.64 -8.36 9.22
CA LEU A 63 1.88 -7.48 8.31
C LEU A 63 1.68 -6.08 8.92
N LYS A 64 1.45 -6.00 10.24
CA LYS A 64 1.29 -4.74 10.98
C LYS A 64 2.55 -3.89 11.10
N LEU A 65 3.72 -4.48 10.87
CA LEU A 65 5.00 -3.75 10.88
C LEU A 65 5.37 -3.17 9.51
N ILE A 66 4.62 -3.51 8.47
CA ILE A 66 4.89 -3.11 7.09
C ILE A 66 4.02 -1.91 6.73
N PRO A 67 4.59 -0.81 6.18
CA PRO A 67 3.81 0.32 5.70
C PRO A 67 2.72 -0.09 4.71
N CYS A 68 1.53 0.49 4.85
CA CYS A 68 0.39 0.19 4.01
C CYS A 68 0.09 1.33 3.05
N LEU A 69 0.19 1.04 1.76
CA LEU A 69 -0.26 1.87 0.66
C LEU A 69 -1.65 1.42 0.23
N LEU A 70 -2.63 2.29 0.41
CA LEU A 70 -4.02 2.09 0.04
C LEU A 70 -4.25 2.85 -1.26
N MET A 71 -4.72 2.16 -2.30
CA MET A 71 -4.96 2.77 -3.62
C MET A 71 -6.32 2.37 -4.16
N THR A 72 -7.00 3.28 -4.86
CA THR A 72 -8.08 2.82 -5.73
C THR A 72 -7.53 2.23 -7.01
N GLU A 73 -8.33 1.40 -7.68
CA GLU A 73 -8.07 1.02 -9.07
C GLU A 73 -7.86 2.26 -9.96
N PHE A 74 -7.02 2.12 -10.97
CA PHE A 74 -6.64 3.23 -11.84
C PHE A 74 -7.80 3.57 -12.76
N VAL A 75 -8.14 4.86 -12.80
CA VAL A 75 -9.16 5.40 -13.68
C VAL A 75 -8.50 6.31 -14.70
N ASN A 76 -8.94 6.25 -15.95
CA ASN A 76 -8.53 7.21 -16.97
C ASN A 76 -9.44 8.44 -16.88
N GLU A 77 -8.86 9.60 -16.59
CA GLU A 77 -9.53 10.89 -16.60
C GLU A 77 -8.97 11.78 -17.70
N GLN A 78 -9.83 12.49 -18.42
CA GLN A 78 -9.41 13.53 -19.34
C GLN A 78 -9.27 14.85 -18.60
N ASN A 79 -8.14 15.53 -18.80
CA ASN A 79 -8.00 16.91 -18.34
C ASN A 79 -8.77 17.88 -19.27
N LEU A 80 -8.87 19.14 -18.87
CA LEU A 80 -9.54 20.20 -19.63
C LEU A 80 -8.94 20.45 -21.03
N GLU A 81 -7.72 19.97 -21.27
CA GLU A 81 -7.01 20.06 -22.55
C GLU A 81 -7.21 18.81 -23.44
N GLY A 82 -8.07 17.86 -23.02
CA GLY A 82 -8.36 16.63 -23.74
C GLY A 82 -7.28 15.55 -23.62
N ARG A 83 -6.29 15.72 -22.74
CA ARG A 83 -5.24 14.71 -22.47
C ARG A 83 -5.70 13.75 -21.38
N SER A 84 -5.63 12.45 -21.68
CA SER A 84 -5.86 11.37 -20.72
C SER A 84 -4.74 11.26 -19.69
N ARG A 85 -5.11 11.00 -18.44
CA ARG A 85 -4.22 10.67 -17.32
C ARG A 85 -4.83 9.53 -16.50
N LEU A 86 -3.98 8.65 -16.00
CA LEU A 86 -4.35 7.65 -15.01
C LEU A 86 -4.31 8.29 -13.63
N VAL A 87 -5.39 8.11 -12.89
CA VAL A 87 -5.52 8.61 -11.53
C VAL A 87 -5.91 7.48 -10.57
N SER A 88 -5.54 7.66 -9.30
CA SER A 88 -5.92 6.78 -8.20
C SER A 88 -6.02 7.62 -6.92
N ASN A 89 -6.98 7.31 -6.05
CA ASN A 89 -6.99 7.89 -4.71
C ASN A 89 -5.95 7.15 -3.86
N ILE A 90 -5.06 7.90 -3.21
CA ILE A 90 -3.92 7.34 -2.47
C ILE A 90 -3.97 7.73 -1.00
N ARG A 91 -3.92 6.73 -0.13
CA ARG A 91 -3.70 6.89 1.30
C ARG A 91 -2.54 6.03 1.76
N VAL A 92 -1.92 6.45 2.86
CA VAL A 92 -0.84 5.72 3.51
C VAL A 92 -1.18 5.56 4.98
N GLY A 93 -0.86 4.40 5.53
CA GLY A 93 -1.10 4.12 6.93
C GLY A 93 -0.35 2.91 7.45
N MET A 94 -0.71 2.53 8.69
CA MET A 94 -0.21 1.33 9.35
C MET A 94 -1.39 0.45 9.76
N LEU A 95 -1.26 -0.86 9.53
CA LEU A 95 -2.27 -1.82 9.97
C LEU A 95 -2.23 -1.95 11.49
N GLU A 96 -3.38 -1.76 12.13
CA GLU A 96 -3.58 -1.92 13.57
C GLU A 96 -4.10 -3.33 13.90
N SER A 97 -4.94 -3.89 13.02
CA SER A 97 -5.41 -5.26 13.14
C SER A 97 -5.60 -5.91 11.77
N VAL A 98 -5.39 -7.23 11.73
CA VAL A 98 -5.69 -8.10 10.59
C VAL A 98 -6.23 -9.40 11.16
N THR A 99 -7.42 -9.82 10.75
CA THR A 99 -8.10 -11.02 11.24
C THR A 99 -8.78 -11.77 10.12
N VAL A 100 -8.67 -13.10 10.13
CA VAL A 100 -9.42 -13.95 9.21
C VAL A 100 -10.82 -14.20 9.79
N ASN A 101 -11.85 -13.80 9.05
CA ASN A 101 -13.25 -14.05 9.38
C ASN A 101 -13.93 -14.81 8.24
N GLY A 102 -14.03 -16.13 8.39
CA GLY A 102 -14.56 -17.02 7.35
C GLY A 102 -13.74 -16.94 6.06
N LYS A 103 -14.36 -16.43 4.98
CA LYS A 103 -13.73 -16.25 3.67
C LYS A 103 -13.16 -14.86 3.43
N ASN A 104 -13.15 -14.01 4.46
CA ASN A 104 -12.67 -12.63 4.37
C ASN A 104 -11.48 -12.41 5.28
N LEU A 105 -10.61 -11.50 4.85
CA LEU A 105 -9.60 -10.86 5.67
C LEU A 105 -10.13 -9.49 6.07
N GLU A 106 -10.39 -9.30 7.35
CA GLU A 106 -10.79 -8.01 7.93
C GLU A 106 -9.54 -7.31 8.44
N TYR A 107 -9.47 -5.99 8.22
CA TYR A 107 -8.35 -5.19 8.67
C TYR A 107 -8.77 -3.81 9.16
N ALA A 108 -7.98 -3.28 10.07
CA ALA A 108 -8.05 -1.91 10.53
C ALA A 108 -6.73 -1.21 10.23
N VAL A 109 -6.80 -0.03 9.64
CA VAL A 109 -5.64 0.77 9.25
C VAL A 109 -5.75 2.17 9.82
N ARG A 110 -4.73 2.62 10.54
CA ARG A 110 -4.63 4.04 10.92
C ARG A 110 -4.15 4.81 9.70
N ILE A 111 -4.93 5.80 9.25
CA ILE A 111 -4.59 6.64 8.10
C ILE A 111 -3.59 7.70 8.57
N ASP A 112 -2.33 7.58 8.15
CA ASP A 112 -1.28 8.53 8.49
C ASP A 112 -1.22 9.69 7.48
N TYR A 113 -1.55 9.42 6.21
CA TYR A 113 -1.60 10.43 5.16
C TYR A 113 -2.76 10.15 4.18
N ASP A 114 -3.40 11.23 3.73
CA ASP A 114 -4.38 11.23 2.64
C ASP A 114 -3.89 12.19 1.55
N TYR A 115 -3.61 11.65 0.36
CA TYR A 115 -3.17 12.41 -0.81
C TYR A 115 -4.32 12.64 -1.79
N GLU A 116 -5.53 12.20 -1.45
CA GLU A 116 -6.70 12.23 -2.31
C GLU A 116 -6.35 11.65 -3.70
N LYS A 117 -6.88 12.27 -4.75
CA LYS A 117 -6.67 11.85 -6.13
C LYS A 117 -5.30 12.26 -6.65
N VAL A 118 -4.50 11.29 -7.05
CA VAL A 118 -3.13 11.45 -7.54
C VAL A 118 -3.01 10.97 -8.98
N THR A 119 -2.22 11.68 -9.80
CA THR A 119 -1.82 11.20 -11.13
C THR A 119 -0.75 10.12 -10.99
N VAL A 120 -0.99 8.94 -11.57
CA VAL A 120 -0.14 7.74 -11.38
C VAL A 120 0.48 7.24 -12.70
N ASP A 121 0.46 8.04 -13.77
CA ASP A 121 0.93 7.69 -15.12
C ASP A 121 2.37 7.17 -15.20
N ASN A 122 3.20 7.54 -14.23
CA ASN A 122 4.62 7.23 -14.15
C ASN A 122 4.94 5.97 -13.34
N PHE A 123 3.95 5.18 -12.91
CA PHE A 123 4.16 3.93 -12.15
C PHE A 123 5.18 2.97 -12.78
N ARG A 124 5.31 3.00 -14.12
CA ARG A 124 6.24 2.15 -14.88
C ARG A 124 7.71 2.35 -14.52
N VAL A 125 8.10 3.48 -13.93
CA VAL A 125 9.48 3.72 -13.47
C VAL A 125 9.92 2.77 -12.36
N LEU A 126 8.96 2.18 -11.64
CA LEU A 126 9.22 1.19 -10.58
C LEU A 126 9.45 -0.21 -11.14
N GLY A 127 9.16 -0.42 -12.43
CA GLY A 127 9.22 -1.72 -13.10
C GLY A 127 8.37 -2.79 -12.41
N ASP A 128 8.78 -4.04 -12.60
CA ASP A 128 8.05 -5.22 -12.10
C ASP A 128 8.10 -5.35 -10.57
N ARG A 129 8.88 -4.51 -9.87
CA ARG A 129 8.94 -4.49 -8.40
C ARG A 129 7.63 -3.99 -7.76
N PHE A 130 6.90 -3.14 -8.48
CA PHE A 130 5.65 -2.57 -8.00
C PHE A 130 4.44 -3.17 -8.70
N PHE A 131 4.36 -3.14 -10.03
CA PHE A 131 3.28 -3.77 -10.80
C PHE A 131 3.86 -4.80 -11.76
N PHE A 132 3.55 -6.09 -11.55
CA PHE A 132 4.03 -7.17 -12.43
C PHE A 132 3.28 -7.20 -13.77
N HIS A 133 2.02 -6.75 -13.76
CA HIS A 133 1.16 -6.77 -14.93
C HIS A 133 0.19 -5.58 -14.87
N LEU A 134 -0.07 -4.94 -16.01
CA LEU A 134 -1.07 -3.87 -16.12
C LEU A 134 -2.46 -4.22 -15.56
N PHE A 135 -2.87 -5.50 -15.56
CA PHE A 135 -4.16 -5.89 -14.98
C PHE A 135 -4.24 -5.70 -13.47
N GLU A 136 -3.09 -5.63 -12.79
CA GLU A 136 -3.02 -5.37 -11.36
C GLU A 136 -3.58 -3.98 -11.00
N THR A 137 -3.46 -3.00 -11.92
CA THR A 137 -3.96 -1.64 -11.67
C THR A 137 -5.48 -1.52 -11.71
N SER A 138 -6.19 -2.55 -12.20
CA SER A 138 -7.65 -2.55 -12.41
C SER A 138 -8.32 -3.71 -11.67
N ARG A 139 -7.76 -4.09 -10.51
CA ARG A 139 -8.29 -5.21 -9.74
C ARG A 139 -8.11 -5.02 -8.25
N THR A 140 -9.18 -5.21 -7.50
CA THR A 140 -9.14 -5.21 -6.03
C THR A 140 -8.30 -6.38 -5.50
N HIS A 141 -7.21 -6.10 -4.77
CA HIS A 141 -6.31 -7.13 -4.23
C HIS A 141 -5.41 -6.63 -3.09
N TRP A 142 -4.76 -7.56 -2.37
CA TRP A 142 -3.67 -7.27 -1.43
C TRP A 142 -2.40 -7.93 -1.93
N ALA A 143 -1.38 -7.14 -2.18
CA ALA A 143 -0.04 -7.62 -2.50
C ALA A 143 0.99 -7.15 -1.46
N ILE A 144 2.08 -7.91 -1.33
CA ILE A 144 3.29 -7.44 -0.66
C ILE A 144 4.34 -7.19 -1.74
N LYS A 145 4.86 -5.96 -1.78
CA LYS A 145 5.77 -5.51 -2.83
C LYS A 145 7.16 -5.25 -2.27
N GLU A 146 8.19 -5.69 -3.01
CA GLU A 146 9.61 -5.48 -2.66
C GLU A 146 10.08 -4.12 -3.18
N VAL A 147 9.48 -3.07 -2.61
CA VAL A 147 9.78 -1.66 -2.88
C VAL A 147 9.59 -0.87 -1.60
N SER A 148 10.34 0.21 -1.42
CA SER A 148 10.12 1.11 -0.29
C SER A 148 8.95 2.07 -0.55
N LEU A 149 8.25 2.46 0.50
CA LEU A 149 7.22 3.50 0.39
C LEU A 149 7.79 4.81 -0.20
N PRO A 150 8.95 5.36 0.23
CA PRO A 150 9.54 6.54 -0.41
C PRO A 150 9.79 6.41 -1.92
N GLU A 151 10.24 5.25 -2.40
CA GLU A 151 10.42 5.02 -3.84
C GLU A 151 9.08 5.16 -4.59
N VAL A 152 8.01 4.54 -4.06
CA VAL A 152 6.68 4.63 -4.67
C VAL A 152 6.13 6.05 -4.64
N MET A 153 6.24 6.74 -3.51
CA MET A 153 5.77 8.12 -3.39
C MET A 153 6.51 9.04 -4.35
N ASN A 154 7.84 8.93 -4.44
CA ASN A 154 8.64 9.72 -5.37
C ASN A 154 8.28 9.40 -6.83
N ALA A 155 8.03 8.13 -7.15
CA ALA A 155 7.56 7.75 -8.46
C ALA A 155 6.24 8.45 -8.79
N PHE A 156 5.32 8.64 -7.85
CA PHE A 156 4.08 9.40 -8.06
C PHE A 156 4.19 10.92 -7.90
N GLY A 157 5.42 11.45 -7.76
CA GLY A 157 5.65 12.88 -7.53
C GLY A 157 5.15 13.36 -6.15
N LEU A 158 4.89 12.43 -5.23
CA LEU A 158 4.47 12.70 -3.87
C LEU A 158 5.68 12.78 -2.92
N ARG A 159 5.49 13.49 -1.81
CA ARG A 159 6.46 13.55 -0.71
C ARG A 159 5.79 13.04 0.55
N LEU A 160 6.47 12.13 1.26
CA LEU A 160 6.08 11.80 2.62
C LEU A 160 6.32 13.04 3.50
N PRO A 161 5.30 13.54 4.22
CA PRO A 161 5.50 14.61 5.18
C PRO A 161 6.54 14.16 6.21
N ILE A 162 7.53 15.02 6.44
CA ILE A 162 8.51 14.80 7.50
C ILE A 162 7.72 14.68 8.81
N PRO A 163 7.88 13.59 9.59
CA PRO A 163 7.24 13.48 10.89
C PRO A 163 7.58 14.73 11.72
N PRO A 164 6.65 15.30 12.51
CA PRO A 164 6.91 16.51 13.29
C PRO A 164 8.18 16.44 14.16
N SER A 165 8.57 15.23 14.58
CA SER A 165 9.78 14.99 15.39
C SER A 165 11.10 15.24 14.63
N ALA A 166 11.14 15.10 13.31
CA ALA A 166 12.35 15.33 12.51
C ALA A 166 12.48 16.80 12.08
N ALA A 167 11.36 17.54 11.95
CA ALA A 167 11.38 18.96 11.64
C ALA A 167 11.91 19.84 12.79
N ALA A 168 11.76 19.38 14.03
CA ALA A 168 12.30 20.07 15.21
C ALA A 168 13.82 19.95 15.34
N ALA A 169 14.41 18.83 14.93
CA ALA A 169 15.86 18.60 14.99
C ALA A 169 16.65 19.41 13.94
N ALA A 170 16.04 19.71 12.79
CA ALA A 170 16.68 20.46 11.70
C ALA A 170 16.68 21.99 11.91
N ARG A 171 16.04 22.51 12.97
CA ARG A 171 16.03 23.94 13.31
C ARG A 171 17.07 24.32 14.37
N ILE A 172 17.91 23.38 14.79
CA ILE A 172 19.01 23.61 15.72
C ILE A 172 20.32 23.26 14.99
N VAL A 173 20.66 24.05 13.97
CA VAL A 173 22.03 24.16 13.44
C VAL A 173 22.27 25.60 12.98
#